data_AF-A0A7Y2YR68-F1
#
_entry.id   AF-A0A7Y2YR68-F1
#
_cell.length_a   1.000
_cell.length_b   1.000
_cell.length_c   1.000
_cell.angle_alpha   90.00
_cell.angle_beta   90.00
_cell.angle_gamma   90.00
#
_symmetry.space_group_name_H-M   'P 1'
#
loop_
_entity.id
_entity.type
_entity.pdbx_description
1 polymer ?
#
loop_
_entity_poly.entity_id
_entity_poly.type
_entity_poly.pdbx_seq_one_letter_code
_entity_poly.pdbx_strand_id
1 'polypeptide(L)'
;AMEKDFKKALLEDFGIYFHNLFAITNLPISRFLDYLIASENYEDYMYNLVEAYNPAAVKSVMCTNTLSVSWDGYLYDCDFNQMLELPVNSKVKHISDYNEELLEGRNIVISQHCYGCTAGAGSSCQGSVA
;
A
#
# COMPACT_ATOMS: atom_id res chain seq x y z
N ALA A 1 22.94 -5.51 -6.15
CA ALA A 1 24.04 -4.59 -5.77
C ALA A 1 23.78 -4.03 -4.37
N MET A 2 22.74 -3.20 -4.21
CA MET A 2 22.43 -2.50 -2.94
C MET A 2 22.31 -3.39 -1.69
N GLU A 3 21.59 -4.52 -1.75
CA GLU A 3 21.51 -5.44 -0.58
C GLU A 3 22.88 -5.92 -0.10
N LYS A 4 23.78 -6.25 -1.03
CA LYS A 4 25.12 -6.73 -0.73
C LYS A 4 25.95 -5.63 -0.06
N ASP A 5 25.78 -4.40 -0.49
CA ASP A 5 26.45 -3.24 0.09
C ASP A 5 25.98 -3.00 1.53
N PHE A 6 24.66 -3.10 1.79
CA PHE A 6 24.10 -3.08 3.15
C PHE A 6 24.62 -4.23 4.01
N LYS A 7 24.64 -5.47 3.50
CA LYS A 7 25.19 -6.64 4.22
C LYS A 7 26.63 -6.42 4.65
N LYS A 8 27.45 -5.86 3.76
CA LYS A 8 28.87 -5.62 4.03
C LYS A 8 29.05 -4.52 5.09
N ALA A 9 28.50 -3.32 4.85
CA ALA A 9 28.70 -2.18 5.74
C ALA A 9 28.12 -2.44 7.15
N LEU A 10 26.92 -3.01 7.24
CA LEU A 10 26.28 -3.29 8.53
C LEU A 10 27.04 -4.33 9.36
N LEU A 11 27.67 -5.31 8.70
CA LEU A 11 28.49 -6.30 9.38
C LEU A 11 29.84 -5.73 9.80
N GLU A 12 30.55 -5.05 8.89
CA GLU A 12 31.90 -4.55 9.13
C GLU A 12 31.92 -3.43 10.19
N ASP A 13 30.99 -2.50 10.11
CA ASP A 13 31.01 -1.30 10.97
C ASP A 13 30.26 -1.52 12.30
N PHE A 14 29.25 -2.40 12.32
CA PHE A 14 28.32 -2.53 13.45
C PHE A 14 28.11 -3.96 13.95
N GLY A 15 28.64 -4.99 13.28
CA GLY A 15 28.40 -6.40 13.62
C GLY A 15 26.95 -6.84 13.40
N ILE A 16 26.18 -6.12 12.59
CA ILE A 16 24.76 -6.39 12.33
C ILE A 16 24.62 -7.31 11.11
N TYR A 17 23.95 -8.45 11.30
CA TYR A 17 23.64 -9.38 10.23
C TYR A 17 22.37 -8.96 9.47
N PHE A 18 22.55 -8.34 8.31
CA PHE A 18 21.47 -7.96 7.41
C PHE A 18 21.09 -9.14 6.49
N HIS A 19 19.79 -9.39 6.33
CA HIS A 19 19.30 -10.60 5.64
C HIS A 19 18.76 -10.28 4.24
N ASN A 20 17.67 -9.53 4.16
CA ASN A 20 16.98 -9.25 2.91
C ASN A 20 16.69 -7.75 2.81
N LEU A 21 16.85 -7.19 1.62
CA LEU A 21 16.44 -5.83 1.28
C LEU A 21 15.08 -5.87 0.60
N PHE A 22 14.12 -5.16 1.17
CA PHE A 22 12.82 -4.93 0.56
C PHE A 22 12.73 -3.46 0.13
N ALA A 23 12.29 -3.23 -1.11
CA ALA A 23 11.97 -1.91 -1.62
C ALA A 23 10.46 -1.83 -1.84
N ILE A 24 9.85 -0.78 -1.32
CA ILE A 24 8.41 -0.55 -1.37
C ILE A 24 8.20 0.84 -1.95
N THR A 25 7.22 0.99 -2.84
CA THR A 25 6.88 2.29 -3.44
C THR A 25 6.25 3.18 -2.37
N ASN A 26 6.73 4.42 -2.24
CA ASN A 26 6.08 5.35 -1.32
C ASN A 26 4.71 5.74 -1.85
N LEU A 27 3.66 5.54 -1.07
CA LEU A 27 2.35 5.99 -1.50
C LEU A 27 2.24 7.52 -1.45
N PRO A 28 1.61 8.17 -2.46
CA PRO A 28 1.46 9.62 -2.54
C PRO A 28 0.37 10.12 -1.57
N ILE A 29 0.60 9.94 -0.26
CA ILE A 29 -0.32 10.34 0.81
C ILE A 29 0.43 11.08 1.93
N SER A 30 -0.30 11.93 2.67
CA SER A 30 0.20 12.68 3.84
C SER A 30 1.57 13.33 3.57
N ARG A 31 2.58 13.10 4.41
CA ARG A 31 3.89 13.76 4.33
C ARG A 31 4.57 13.63 2.97
N PHE A 32 4.44 12.47 2.31
CA PHE A 32 5.06 12.29 1.00
C PHE A 32 4.30 13.05 -0.08
N LEU A 33 2.97 13.11 0.02
CA LEU A 33 2.14 13.98 -0.82
C LEU A 33 2.51 15.46 -0.63
N ASP A 34 2.61 15.92 0.63
CA ASP A 34 2.99 17.30 0.95
C ASP A 34 4.36 17.67 0.33
N TYR A 35 5.32 16.74 0.42
CA TYR A 35 6.62 16.88 -0.22
C TYR A 35 6.52 16.94 -1.75
N LEU A 36 5.75 16.05 -2.38
CA LEU A 36 5.57 16.02 -3.83
C LEU A 36 4.93 17.32 -4.34
N ILE A 37 3.95 17.86 -3.62
CA ILE A 37 3.31 19.14 -3.96
C ILE A 37 4.30 20.29 -3.80
N ALA A 38 4.98 20.37 -2.64
CA ALA A 38 5.93 21.45 -2.35
C ALA A 38 7.15 21.46 -3.28
N SER A 39 7.50 20.31 -3.84
CA SER A 39 8.60 20.16 -4.82
C SER A 39 8.14 20.14 -6.28
N GLU A 40 6.84 20.38 -6.54
CA GLU A 40 6.21 20.40 -7.87
C GLU A 40 6.35 19.08 -8.66
N ASN A 41 6.64 17.96 -7.98
CA ASN A 41 6.83 16.64 -8.59
C ASN A 41 5.57 15.76 -8.57
N TYR A 42 4.45 16.24 -8.01
CA TYR A 42 3.26 15.43 -7.80
C TYR A 42 2.69 14.83 -9.09
N GLU A 43 2.48 15.66 -10.12
CA GLU A 43 1.89 15.21 -11.38
C GLU A 43 2.78 14.17 -12.06
N ASP A 44 4.07 14.47 -12.24
CA ASP A 44 5.04 13.53 -12.84
C ASP A 44 5.12 12.22 -12.07
N TYR A 45 5.08 12.29 -10.73
CA TYR A 45 5.06 11.10 -9.90
C TYR A 45 3.80 10.25 -10.13
N MET A 46 2.62 10.88 -10.17
CA MET A 46 1.37 10.19 -10.46
C MET A 46 1.37 9.58 -11.86
N TYR A 47 1.87 10.29 -12.88
CA TYR A 47 2.03 9.75 -14.24
C TYR A 47 2.90 8.48 -14.24
N ASN A 48 4.04 8.51 -13.56
CA ASN A 48 4.91 7.34 -13.45
C ASN A 48 4.20 6.13 -12.81
N LEU A 49 3.40 6.36 -11.75
CA LEU A 49 2.64 5.27 -11.12
C LEU A 49 1.57 4.70 -12.06
N VAL A 50 0.89 5.55 -12.82
CA VAL A 50 -0.12 5.13 -13.80
C VAL A 50 0.52 4.34 -14.94
N GLU A 51 1.62 4.84 -15.51
CA GLU A 51 2.34 4.15 -16.58
C GLU A 51 2.94 2.81 -16.13
N ALA A 52 3.38 2.74 -14.86
CA ALA A 52 3.89 1.52 -14.27
C ALA A 52 2.79 0.55 -13.82
N TYR A 53 1.50 0.82 -14.07
CA TYR A 53 0.40 -0.06 -13.65
C TYR A 53 0.63 -1.51 -14.12
N ASN A 54 0.56 -2.45 -13.16
CA ASN A 54 0.80 -3.85 -13.41
C ASN A 54 -0.41 -4.70 -12.97
N PRO A 55 -1.17 -5.27 -13.92
CA PRO A 55 -2.28 -6.18 -13.62
C PRO A 55 -1.87 -7.42 -12.79
N ALA A 56 -0.61 -7.84 -12.84
CA ALA A 56 -0.12 -8.93 -12.00
C ALA A 56 -0.02 -8.50 -10.52
N ALA A 57 0.38 -7.25 -10.25
CA ALA A 57 0.43 -6.69 -8.90
C ALA A 57 -0.97 -6.62 -8.27
N VAL A 58 -2.00 -6.32 -9.07
CA VAL A 58 -3.41 -6.32 -8.63
C VAL A 58 -3.84 -7.65 -8.01
N LYS A 59 -3.31 -8.79 -8.49
CA LYS A 59 -3.66 -10.10 -7.92
C LYS A 59 -3.13 -10.30 -6.50
N SER A 60 -2.17 -9.48 -6.08
CA SER A 60 -1.45 -9.58 -4.81
C SER A 60 -1.70 -8.36 -3.92
N VAL A 61 -2.71 -7.54 -4.22
CA VAL A 61 -3.10 -6.43 -3.34
C VAL A 61 -3.97 -6.94 -2.20
N MET A 62 -3.62 -6.52 -0.99
CA MET A 62 -4.25 -6.99 0.25
C MET A 62 -5.75 -6.66 0.32
N CYS A 63 -6.20 -5.57 -0.30
CA CYS A 63 -7.61 -5.13 -0.27
C CYS A 63 -8.58 -6.09 -0.98
N THR A 64 -8.08 -7.13 -1.66
CA THR A 64 -8.92 -8.17 -2.29
C THR A 64 -9.38 -9.26 -1.34
N ASN A 65 -8.68 -9.47 -0.23
CA ASN A 65 -8.94 -10.58 0.69
C ASN A 65 -8.77 -10.24 2.18
N THR A 66 -8.45 -8.99 2.49
CA THR A 66 -8.35 -8.49 3.87
C THR A 66 -9.17 -7.22 4.05
N LEU A 67 -9.54 -6.95 5.29
CA LEU A 67 -10.14 -5.70 5.75
C LEU A 67 -9.23 -5.08 6.80
N SER A 68 -9.10 -3.76 6.76
CA SER A 68 -8.54 -3.00 7.90
C SER A 68 -9.66 -2.62 8.84
N VAL A 69 -9.43 -2.77 10.14
CA VAL A 69 -10.38 -2.42 11.20
C VAL A 69 -9.75 -1.31 12.03
N SER A 70 -10.43 -0.16 12.10
CA SER A 70 -9.96 0.94 12.94
C SER A 70 -10.12 0.64 14.42
N TRP A 71 -9.45 1.43 15.26
CA TRP A 71 -9.47 1.26 16.71
C TRP A 71 -10.87 1.40 17.32
N ASP A 72 -11.75 2.15 16.67
CA ASP A 72 -13.16 2.35 17.00
C ASP A 72 -14.09 1.40 16.22
N GLY A 73 -13.54 0.40 15.51
CA GLY A 73 -14.26 -0.72 14.93
C GLY A 73 -14.83 -0.52 13.52
N TYR A 74 -14.58 0.63 12.88
CA TYR A 74 -14.98 0.85 11.48
C TYR A 74 -14.12 0.06 10.49
N LEU A 75 -14.74 -0.33 9.37
CA LEU A 75 -14.16 -1.20 8.36
C LEU A 75 -13.69 -0.41 7.13
N TYR A 76 -12.49 -0.76 6.65
CA TYR A 76 -11.84 -0.18 5.48
C TYR A 76 -11.25 -1.30 4.60
N ASP A 77 -11.12 -1.06 3.29
CA ASP A 77 -10.53 -2.06 2.38
C ASP A 77 -9.02 -2.27 2.62
N CYS A 78 -8.31 -1.25 3.11
CA CYS A 78 -6.90 -1.32 3.48
C CYS A 78 -6.57 -0.24 4.52
N ASP A 79 -5.36 -0.30 5.06
CA ASP A 79 -4.79 0.68 5.98
C ASP A 79 -4.70 2.10 5.37
N PHE A 80 -4.41 2.21 4.07
CA PHE A 80 -4.41 3.49 3.38
C PHE A 80 -5.81 4.08 3.22
N ASN A 81 -6.82 3.25 2.95
CA ASN A 81 -8.20 3.69 2.98
C ASN A 81 -8.60 4.14 4.39
N GLN A 82 -8.15 3.45 5.44
CA GLN A 82 -8.35 3.88 6.82
C GLN A 82 -7.69 5.24 7.09
N MET A 83 -6.45 5.42 6.66
CA MET A 83 -5.71 6.68 6.83
C MET A 83 -6.34 7.86 6.06
N LEU A 84 -7.03 7.57 4.95
CA LEU A 84 -7.74 8.56 4.14
C LEU A 84 -9.23 8.68 4.48
N GLU A 85 -9.70 7.99 5.53
CA GLU A 85 -11.11 7.98 5.96
C GLU A 85 -12.08 7.52 4.85
N LEU A 86 -11.68 6.51 4.08
CA LEU A 86 -12.44 5.90 2.98
C LEU A 86 -13.07 4.55 3.38
N PRO A 87 -14.22 4.52 4.07
CA PRO A 87 -14.80 3.29 4.59
C PRO A 87 -15.28 2.35 3.48
N VAL A 88 -15.30 1.04 3.75
CA VAL A 88 -15.73 -0.01 2.78
C VAL A 88 -17.04 0.34 2.09
N ASN A 89 -17.20 -0.01 0.81
CA ASN A 89 -18.46 0.19 0.09
C ASN A 89 -19.51 -0.89 0.43
N SER A 90 -19.96 -0.92 1.68
CA SER A 90 -21.04 -1.79 2.16
C SER A 90 -21.97 -1.05 3.10
N LYS A 91 -23.16 -1.62 3.33
CA LYS A 91 -24.07 -1.19 4.41
C LYS A 91 -23.48 -1.50 5.79
N VAL A 92 -22.66 -2.55 5.88
CA VAL A 92 -21.90 -2.89 7.08
C VAL A 92 -20.64 -2.05 7.11
N LYS A 93 -20.59 -1.10 8.05
CA LYS A 93 -19.46 -0.17 8.22
C LYS A 93 -18.64 -0.44 9.47
N HIS A 94 -19.19 -1.16 10.44
CA HIS A 94 -18.57 -1.42 11.73
C HIS A 94 -18.52 -2.93 11.99
N ILE A 95 -17.46 -3.39 12.64
CA ILE A 95 -17.19 -4.82 12.87
C ILE A 95 -18.24 -5.51 13.74
N SER A 96 -18.92 -4.78 14.64
CA SER A 96 -20.04 -5.32 15.41
C SER A 96 -21.21 -5.80 14.55
N ASP A 97 -21.34 -5.22 13.37
CA ASP A 97 -22.44 -5.47 12.44
C ASP A 97 -22.00 -6.41 11.30
N TYR A 98 -20.87 -7.11 11.50
CA TYR A 98 -20.25 -7.96 10.49
C TYR A 98 -21.26 -8.92 9.86
N ASN A 99 -21.30 -8.89 8.53
CA ASN A 99 -22.10 -9.80 7.72
C ASN A 99 -21.31 -10.11 6.46
N GLU A 100 -20.91 -11.37 6.32
CA GLU A 100 -20.07 -11.85 5.23
C GLU A 100 -20.74 -11.66 3.86
N GLU A 101 -22.02 -12.01 3.72
CA GLU A 101 -22.77 -11.88 2.47
C GLU A 101 -22.86 -10.42 1.97
N LEU A 102 -22.85 -9.46 2.90
CA LEU A 102 -22.88 -8.03 2.57
C LEU A 102 -21.48 -7.43 2.33
N LEU A 103 -20.42 -8.13 2.73
CA LEU A 103 -19.03 -7.67 2.59
C LEU A 103 -18.31 -8.34 1.43
N GLU A 104 -18.65 -9.59 1.12
CA GLU A 104 -18.09 -10.35 0.02
C GLU A 104 -18.63 -9.86 -1.34
N GLY A 105 -17.79 -9.91 -2.39
CA GLY A 105 -18.16 -9.54 -3.75
C GLY A 105 -18.45 -8.05 -3.98
N ARG A 106 -18.34 -7.20 -2.95
CA ARG A 106 -18.51 -5.75 -3.08
C ARG A 106 -17.35 -5.13 -3.87
N ASN A 107 -17.60 -3.99 -4.49
CA ASN A 107 -16.54 -3.18 -5.09
C ASN A 107 -15.65 -2.57 -4.00
N ILE A 108 -14.34 -2.74 -4.12
CA ILE A 108 -13.33 -2.11 -3.28
C ILE A 108 -13.35 -0.59 -3.52
N VAL A 109 -13.26 0.20 -2.45
CA VAL A 109 -13.12 1.65 -2.58
C VAL A 109 -11.70 1.97 -3.05
N ILE A 110 -11.60 2.66 -4.19
CA ILE A 110 -10.32 3.03 -4.82
C ILE A 110 -10.14 4.54 -4.86
N SER A 111 -8.88 4.98 -4.85
CA SER A 111 -8.48 6.38 -5.02
C SER A 111 -7.06 6.45 -5.60
N GLN A 112 -6.48 7.65 -5.73
CA GLN A 112 -5.19 7.87 -6.41
C GLN A 112 -4.03 7.07 -5.79
N HIS A 113 -4.02 6.88 -4.48
CA HIS A 113 -2.99 6.09 -3.79
C HIS A 113 -2.95 4.62 -4.24
N CYS A 114 -4.05 4.08 -4.80
CA CYS A 114 -4.10 2.70 -5.30
C CYS A 114 -3.13 2.45 -6.46
N TYR A 115 -2.76 3.50 -7.21
CA TYR A 115 -1.70 3.39 -8.22
C TYR A 115 -0.36 3.03 -7.61
N GLY A 116 -0.03 3.50 -6.40
CA GLY A 116 1.20 3.08 -5.75
C GLY A 116 1.19 1.60 -5.35
N CYS A 117 0.05 1.05 -4.94
CA CYS A 117 -0.09 -0.39 -4.64
C CYS A 117 -0.04 -1.28 -5.90
N THR A 118 -0.44 -0.76 -7.05
CA THR A 118 -0.58 -1.52 -8.30
C THR A 118 0.52 -1.23 -9.33
N ALA A 119 1.40 -0.25 -9.07
CA ALA A 119 2.53 0.09 -9.91
C ALA A 119 3.71 -0.88 -9.75
N GLY A 120 4.40 -1.15 -10.87
CA GLY A 120 5.63 -1.91 -10.93
C GLY A 120 5.46 -3.32 -10.36
N ALA A 121 6.32 -3.68 -9.42
CA ALA A 121 6.21 -4.97 -8.76
C ALA A 121 5.11 -5.02 -7.68
N GLY A 122 4.39 -3.93 -7.44
CA GLY A 122 3.46 -3.80 -6.34
C GLY A 122 4.16 -3.29 -5.07
N SER A 123 3.40 -2.57 -4.27
CA SER A 123 3.86 -1.92 -3.04
C SER A 123 3.14 -2.42 -1.79
N SER A 124 2.43 -3.54 -1.89
CA SER A 124 1.68 -4.08 -0.76
C SER A 124 2.65 -4.68 0.27
N CYS A 125 2.19 -4.77 1.52
CA CYS A 125 2.90 -5.47 2.60
C CYS A 125 3.15 -6.97 2.30
N GLN A 126 2.64 -7.49 1.19
CA GLN A 126 2.86 -8.86 0.71
C GLN A 126 4.06 -8.96 -0.25
N GLY A 127 4.74 -7.84 -0.54
CA GLY A 127 5.98 -7.81 -1.31
C GLY A 127 5.78 -7.69 -2.82
N SER A 128 6.90 -7.71 -3.53
CA SER A 128 6.95 -7.62 -4.99
C SER A 128 6.38 -8.86 -5.66
N VAL A 129 5.65 -8.70 -6.75
CA VAL A 129 5.42 -9.79 -7.72
C VAL A 129 6.76 -10.31 -8.21
N ALA A 130 6.97 -11.61 -8.05
CA ALA A 130 8.14 -12.33 -8.54
C ALA A 130 8.15 -12.42 -10.07
#